data_AF-A0A968BTZ7-F1
#
_entry.id   AF-A0A968BTZ7-F1
#
_cell.length_a   1.000
_cell.length_b   1.000
_cell.length_c   1.000
_cell.angle_alpha   90.00
_cell.angle_beta   90.00
_cell.angle_gamma   90.00
#
_symmetry.space_group_name_H-M   'P 1'
#
loop_
_entity.id
_entity.type
_entity.pdbx_description
1 polymer ?
#
loop_
_entity_poly.entity_id
_entity_poly.type
_entity_poly.pdbx_seq_one_letter_code
_entity_poly.pdbx_strand_id
1 'polypeptide(L)'
;FTVFDWQAPGIVIFALLMTAIYVTVTLATEIKNRTLQRLRLTKMSALDMMGGTTLRWMFVGALQAVVLILVVLALGTKVAGDVGFTMAYVFLIAVVAILASIALGSIALGLVISSFVDDPEQAGNIGTAIIVPMSFLTGAFFPMDLAFAQVLPWTQAANAMKQAMLYADFTQAGVHLMYALVGAIALFVIGVLIFKKKRLETI
;
A
#
# COMPACT_ATOMS: atom_id res chain seq x y z
N PHE A 1 17.72 21.33 2.49
CA PHE A 1 16.51 20.61 2.07
C PHE A 1 15.55 21.59 1.42
N THR A 2 14.98 21.21 0.29
CA THR A 2 13.92 21.95 -0.40
C THR A 2 12.55 21.45 0.06
N VAL A 3 11.48 22.18 -0.27
CA VAL A 3 10.09 21.75 -0.02
C VAL A 3 9.80 20.38 -0.66
N PHE A 4 10.45 20.08 -1.80
CA PHE A 4 10.33 18.81 -2.48
C PHE A 4 10.89 17.63 -1.66
N ASP A 5 12.02 17.80 -0.98
CA ASP A 5 12.64 16.75 -0.16
C ASP A 5 11.72 16.30 1.01
N TRP A 6 10.92 17.23 1.54
CA TRP A 6 9.95 16.96 2.61
C TRP A 6 8.66 16.32 2.11
N GLN A 7 8.25 16.62 0.88
CA GLN A 7 7.01 16.10 0.29
C GLN A 7 7.20 14.81 -0.50
N ALA A 8 8.41 14.51 -0.97
CA ALA A 8 8.70 13.31 -1.75
C ALA A 8 8.22 12.00 -1.09
N PRO A 9 8.43 11.77 0.23
CA PRO A 9 7.86 10.59 0.90
C PRO A 9 6.33 10.51 0.83
N GLY A 10 5.67 11.66 0.92
CA GLY A 10 4.21 11.73 0.85
C GLY A 10 3.66 11.40 -0.54
N ILE A 11 4.32 11.92 -1.58
CA ILE A 11 3.94 11.65 -2.98
C ILE A 11 4.06 10.16 -3.31
N VAL A 12 5.12 9.50 -2.82
CA VAL A 12 5.31 8.06 -3.01
C VAL A 12 4.17 7.25 -2.37
N ILE A 13 3.77 7.62 -1.15
CA ILE A 13 2.69 6.92 -0.42
C ILE A 13 1.34 7.16 -1.07
N PHE A 14 1.10 8.37 -1.56
CA PHE A 14 -0.10 8.70 -2.32
C PHE A 14 -0.23 7.82 -3.58
N ALA A 15 0.85 7.72 -4.38
CA ALA A 15 0.87 6.89 -5.59
C ALA A 15 0.61 5.41 -5.29
N LEU A 16 1.10 4.92 -4.15
CA LEU A 16 0.87 3.55 -3.69
C LEU A 16 -0.51 3.34 -3.05
N LEU A 17 -1.15 4.36 -2.50
CA LEU A 17 -2.55 4.29 -2.06
C LEU A 17 -3.49 4.22 -3.26
N MET A 18 -3.17 4.95 -4.33
CA MET A 18 -3.97 4.93 -5.56
C MET A 18 -4.05 3.53 -6.20
N THR A 19 -3.06 2.64 -5.98
CA THR A 19 -3.16 1.25 -6.48
C THR A 19 -4.24 0.42 -5.82
N ALA A 20 -4.67 0.78 -4.60
CA ALA A 20 -5.81 0.12 -3.96
C ALA A 20 -7.10 0.27 -4.80
N ILE A 21 -7.26 1.37 -5.54
CA ILE A 21 -8.41 1.56 -6.46
C ILE A 21 -8.37 0.49 -7.55
N TYR A 22 -7.21 0.28 -8.17
CA TYR A 22 -7.06 -0.71 -9.22
C TYR A 22 -7.30 -2.14 -8.70
N VAL A 23 -6.80 -2.46 -7.50
CA VAL A 23 -7.10 -3.74 -6.82
C VAL A 23 -8.61 -3.91 -6.67
N THR A 24 -9.30 -2.86 -6.20
CA THR A 24 -10.75 -2.87 -6.00
C THR A 24 -11.49 -3.12 -7.32
N VAL A 25 -11.16 -2.39 -8.38
CA VAL A 25 -11.80 -2.49 -9.69
C VAL A 25 -11.55 -3.85 -10.33
N THR A 26 -10.32 -4.37 -10.24
CA THR A 26 -10.00 -5.70 -10.77
C THR A 26 -10.77 -6.80 -10.03
N LEU A 27 -10.86 -6.74 -8.70
CA LEU A 27 -11.64 -7.69 -7.92
C LEU A 27 -13.14 -7.60 -8.24
N ALA A 28 -13.70 -6.39 -8.34
CA ALA A 28 -15.09 -6.19 -8.75
C ALA A 28 -15.34 -6.74 -10.17
N THR A 29 -14.37 -6.62 -11.07
CA THR A 29 -14.44 -7.19 -12.43
C THR A 29 -14.44 -8.72 -12.41
N GLU A 30 -13.60 -9.34 -11.58
CA GLU A 30 -13.59 -10.80 -11.39
C GLU A 30 -14.92 -11.32 -10.81
N ILE A 31 -15.53 -10.55 -9.91
CA ILE A 31 -16.86 -10.84 -9.34
C ILE A 31 -17.94 -10.73 -10.44
N LYS A 32 -17.96 -9.61 -11.18
CA LYS A 32 -18.92 -9.38 -12.27
C LYS A 32 -18.84 -10.43 -13.37
N ASN A 33 -17.64 -10.87 -13.72
CA ASN A 33 -17.40 -11.92 -14.72
C ASN A 33 -17.76 -13.34 -14.24
N ARG A 34 -18.27 -13.49 -13.02
CA ARG A 34 -18.59 -14.77 -12.38
C ARG A 34 -17.39 -15.73 -12.37
N THR A 35 -16.18 -15.19 -12.29
CA THR A 35 -14.94 -15.98 -12.28
C THR A 35 -14.94 -16.98 -11.13
N LEU A 36 -15.49 -16.57 -9.97
CA LEU A 36 -15.72 -17.44 -8.80
C LEU A 36 -16.65 -18.64 -9.11
N GLN A 37 -17.70 -18.47 -9.91
CA GLN A 37 -18.59 -19.58 -10.29
C GLN A 37 -17.92 -20.54 -11.27
N ARG A 38 -17.08 -20.02 -12.18
CA ARG A 38 -16.29 -20.85 -13.11
C ARG A 38 -15.18 -21.62 -12.39
N LEU A 39 -14.58 -21.04 -11.34
CA LEU A 39 -13.58 -21.69 -10.49
C LEU A 39 -14.14 -22.87 -9.70
N ARG A 40 -15.43 -22.89 -9.35
CA ARG A 40 -16.08 -24.08 -8.75
C ARG A 40 -16.08 -25.30 -9.66
N LEU A 41 -15.93 -25.12 -10.97
CA LEU A 41 -15.82 -26.22 -11.94
C LEU A 41 -14.38 -26.75 -12.06
N THR A 42 -13.41 -26.13 -11.39
CA THR A 42 -12.02 -26.58 -11.33
C THR A 42 -11.65 -27.01 -9.89
N LYS A 43 -10.52 -27.70 -9.71
CA LYS A 43 -10.01 -28.09 -8.38
C LYS A 43 -9.46 -26.90 -7.55
N MET A 44 -9.64 -25.67 -8.02
CA MET A 44 -8.99 -24.49 -7.45
C MET A 44 -9.88 -23.85 -6.39
N SER A 45 -9.34 -23.64 -5.19
CA SER A 45 -10.10 -23.03 -4.10
C SER A 45 -10.19 -21.51 -4.29
N ALA A 46 -11.19 -20.89 -3.66
CA ALA A 46 -11.29 -19.42 -3.67
C ALA A 46 -10.11 -18.74 -2.94
N LEU A 47 -9.49 -19.45 -1.99
CA LEU A 47 -8.26 -19.00 -1.33
C LEU A 47 -7.08 -18.98 -2.31
N ASP A 48 -7.00 -19.93 -3.24
CA ASP A 48 -5.97 -19.95 -4.28
C ASP A 48 -6.14 -18.77 -5.25
N MET A 49 -7.39 -18.40 -5.58
CA MET A 49 -7.66 -17.22 -6.39
C MET A 49 -7.23 -15.94 -5.65
N MET A 50 -7.59 -15.79 -4.37
CA MET A 50 -7.22 -14.63 -3.56
C MET A 50 -5.71 -14.54 -3.31
N GLY A 51 -5.05 -15.68 -3.11
CA GLY A 51 -3.59 -15.75 -2.99
C GLY A 51 -2.91 -15.33 -4.29
N GLY A 52 -3.41 -15.82 -5.43
CA GLY A 52 -2.90 -15.45 -6.75
C GLY A 52 -3.15 -13.98 -7.11
N THR A 53 -4.31 -13.42 -6.80
CA THR A 53 -4.59 -11.98 -6.99
C THR A 53 -3.69 -11.12 -6.10
N THR A 54 -3.55 -11.49 -4.82
CA THR A 54 -2.65 -10.80 -3.89
C THR A 54 -1.21 -10.84 -4.38
N LEU A 55 -0.72 -12.00 -4.81
CA LEU A 55 0.66 -12.16 -5.30
C LEU A 55 0.91 -11.33 -6.57
N ARG A 56 -0.05 -11.31 -7.51
CA ARG A 56 0.02 -10.43 -8.69
C ARG A 56 0.15 -8.96 -8.30
N TRP A 57 -0.68 -8.49 -7.37
CA TRP A 57 -0.65 -7.11 -6.90
C TRP A 57 0.58 -6.76 -6.06
N MET A 58 1.11 -7.71 -5.29
CA MET A 58 2.40 -7.55 -4.62
C MET A 58 3.53 -7.34 -5.62
N PHE A 59 3.53 -8.09 -6.73
CA PHE A 59 4.54 -7.93 -7.79
C PHE A 59 4.43 -6.58 -8.51
N VAL A 60 3.21 -6.16 -8.85
CA VAL A 60 2.95 -4.83 -9.43
C VAL A 60 3.38 -3.71 -8.47
N GLY A 61 3.04 -3.84 -7.19
CA GLY A 61 3.45 -2.90 -6.15
C GLY A 61 4.97 -2.80 -6.04
N ALA A 62 5.68 -3.94 -6.02
CA ALA A 62 7.14 -4.02 -6.03
C ALA A 62 7.76 -3.23 -7.19
N LEU A 63 7.27 -3.46 -8.41
CA LEU A 63 7.74 -2.76 -9.60
C LEU A 63 7.45 -1.25 -9.51
N GLN A 64 6.24 -0.88 -9.07
CA GLN A 64 5.84 0.52 -8.97
C GLN A 64 6.73 1.31 -8.02
N ALA A 65 7.06 0.79 -6.83
CA ALA A 65 7.94 1.59 -5.96
C ALA A 65 9.34 1.71 -6.54
N VAL A 66 9.92 0.65 -7.13
CA VAL A 66 11.22 0.75 -7.81
C VAL A 66 11.23 1.91 -8.80
N VAL A 67 10.16 2.07 -9.59
CA VAL A 67 10.00 3.19 -10.52
C VAL A 67 9.92 4.53 -9.78
N LEU A 68 9.07 4.65 -8.76
CA LEU A 68 8.91 5.90 -7.98
C LEU A 68 10.22 6.35 -7.34
N ILE A 69 11.00 5.39 -6.87
CA ILE A 69 12.31 5.57 -6.27
C ILE A 69 13.32 6.09 -7.28
N LEU A 70 13.39 5.47 -8.46
CA LEU A 70 14.27 5.93 -9.53
C LEU A 70 13.93 7.37 -9.93
N VAL A 71 12.64 7.74 -9.92
CA VAL A 71 12.19 9.11 -10.18
C VAL A 71 12.65 10.07 -9.07
N VAL A 72 12.52 9.69 -7.79
CA VAL A 72 13.00 10.51 -6.66
C VAL A 72 14.52 10.74 -6.75
N LEU A 73 15.28 9.71 -7.09
CA LEU A 73 16.74 9.83 -7.32
C LEU A 73 17.07 10.71 -8.53
N ALA A 74 16.36 10.53 -9.65
CA ALA A 74 16.55 11.32 -10.87
C ALA A 74 16.22 12.81 -10.66
N LEU A 75 15.30 13.11 -9.74
CA LEU A 75 14.94 14.49 -9.36
C LEU A 75 15.94 15.14 -8.41
N GLY A 76 17.01 14.44 -8.02
CA GLY A 76 18.15 15.04 -7.32
C GLY A 76 17.88 15.40 -5.85
N THR A 77 16.99 14.67 -5.17
CA THR A 77 16.73 14.90 -3.73
C THR A 77 18.01 14.75 -2.92
N LYS A 78 18.30 15.74 -2.08
CA LYS A 78 19.48 15.72 -1.21
C LYS A 78 19.21 14.78 -0.02
N VAL A 79 19.73 13.56 -0.09
CA VAL A 79 19.73 12.65 1.06
C VAL A 79 20.83 13.10 2.03
N ALA A 80 20.53 13.18 3.33
CA ALA A 80 21.52 13.51 4.35
C ALA A 80 22.47 12.31 4.57
N GLY A 81 23.79 12.46 4.39
CA GLY A 81 24.78 11.42 4.67
C GLY A 81 25.97 11.38 3.70
N ASP A 82 27.07 10.72 4.10
CA ASP A 82 28.28 10.54 3.28
C ASP A 82 28.06 9.52 2.14
N VAL A 83 28.60 9.83 0.96
CA VAL A 83 27.85 9.81 -0.32
C VAL A 83 27.83 8.45 -1.06
N GLY A 84 28.54 7.42 -0.57
CA GLY A 84 28.85 6.24 -1.39
C GLY A 84 28.06 4.96 -1.08
N PHE A 85 28.25 4.40 0.12
CA PHE A 85 27.87 3.01 0.44
C PHE A 85 26.69 2.90 1.43
N THR A 86 26.49 3.91 2.29
CA THR A 86 25.44 3.91 3.32
C THR A 86 24.07 4.30 2.75
N MET A 87 24.03 5.23 1.79
CA MET A 87 22.80 5.63 1.10
C MET A 87 22.16 4.48 0.33
N ALA A 88 22.92 3.66 -0.39
CA ALA A 88 22.36 2.58 -1.21
C ALA A 88 21.70 1.46 -0.38
N TYR A 89 22.26 1.11 0.78
CA TYR A 89 21.74 0.05 1.66
C TYR A 89 20.52 0.49 2.47
N VAL A 90 20.54 1.72 2.98
CA VAL A 90 19.41 2.37 3.68
C VAL A 90 18.23 2.53 2.75
N PHE A 91 18.52 2.96 1.53
CA PHE A 91 17.54 3.14 0.50
C PHE A 91 16.94 1.79 0.12
N LEU A 92 17.74 0.75 -0.11
CA LEU A 92 17.22 -0.58 -0.46
C LEU A 92 16.39 -1.23 0.66
N ILE A 93 16.77 -1.08 1.94
CA ILE A 93 16.02 -1.60 3.10
C ILE A 93 14.73 -0.82 3.34
N ALA A 94 14.77 0.52 3.28
CA ALA A 94 13.58 1.35 3.40
C ALA A 94 12.61 1.05 2.26
N VAL A 95 13.11 0.93 1.03
CA VAL A 95 12.33 0.65 -0.18
C VAL A 95 11.64 -0.70 -0.14
N VAL A 96 12.36 -1.77 0.23
CA VAL A 96 11.81 -3.13 0.28
C VAL A 96 10.77 -3.28 1.40
N ALA A 97 10.95 -2.58 2.52
CA ALA A 97 10.01 -2.63 3.63
C ALA A 97 8.79 -1.71 3.46
N ILE A 98 8.96 -0.57 2.79
CA ILE A 98 7.87 0.32 2.34
C ILE A 98 7.02 -0.41 1.29
N LEU A 99 7.66 -1.14 0.38
CA LEU A 99 7.00 -1.98 -0.61
C LEU A 99 6.15 -3.08 0.00
N ALA A 100 6.72 -3.83 0.95
CA ALA A 100 6.01 -4.92 1.62
C ALA A 100 4.86 -4.41 2.48
N SER A 101 5.04 -3.30 3.21
CA SER A 101 4.03 -2.77 4.14
C SER A 101 2.90 -2.03 3.40
N ILE A 102 3.20 -1.28 2.34
CA ILE A 102 2.20 -0.47 1.65
C ILE A 102 1.42 -1.29 0.62
N ALA A 103 2.05 -2.23 -0.09
CA ALA A 103 1.33 -3.09 -1.03
C ALA A 103 0.27 -3.93 -0.30
N LEU A 104 0.61 -4.52 0.84
CA LEU A 104 -0.34 -5.34 1.62
C LEU A 104 -1.47 -4.50 2.22
N GLY A 105 -1.18 -3.30 2.73
CA GLY A 105 -2.20 -2.39 3.25
C GLY A 105 -3.17 -1.88 2.17
N SER A 106 -2.64 -1.43 1.02
CA SER A 106 -3.45 -0.98 -0.12
C SER A 106 -4.30 -2.12 -0.70
N ILE A 107 -3.74 -3.34 -0.79
CA ILE A 107 -4.50 -4.52 -1.19
C ILE A 107 -5.61 -4.81 -0.18
N ALA A 108 -5.34 -4.68 1.13
CA ALA A 108 -6.34 -4.87 2.17
C ALA A 108 -7.52 -3.90 2.02
N LEU A 109 -7.26 -2.62 1.78
CA LEU A 109 -8.32 -1.65 1.50
C LEU A 109 -9.10 -2.01 0.24
N GLY A 110 -8.42 -2.42 -0.83
CA GLY A 110 -9.09 -2.83 -2.06
C GLY A 110 -9.98 -4.06 -1.86
N LEU A 111 -9.53 -5.03 -1.06
CA LEU A 111 -10.30 -6.21 -0.67
C LEU A 111 -11.54 -5.83 0.16
N VAL A 112 -11.38 -4.92 1.13
CA VAL A 112 -12.51 -4.44 1.93
C VAL A 112 -13.53 -3.75 1.04
N ILE A 113 -13.14 -2.80 0.20
CA ILE A 113 -14.08 -2.03 -0.65
C ILE A 113 -14.78 -2.96 -1.66
N SER A 114 -14.05 -3.85 -2.33
CA SER A 114 -14.62 -4.81 -3.28
C SER A 114 -15.59 -5.82 -2.65
N SER A 115 -15.52 -6.04 -1.33
CA SER A 115 -16.48 -6.90 -0.63
C SER A 115 -17.90 -6.29 -0.54
N PHE A 116 -18.04 -4.98 -0.76
CA PHE A 116 -19.33 -4.26 -0.72
C PHE A 116 -19.83 -3.82 -2.11
N VAL A 117 -19.07 -4.09 -3.17
CA VAL A 117 -19.36 -3.58 -4.51
C VAL A 117 -19.31 -4.70 -5.55
N ASP A 118 -20.33 -4.77 -6.40
CA ASP A 118 -20.47 -5.76 -7.47
C ASP A 118 -20.08 -5.23 -8.85
N ASP A 119 -20.14 -3.91 -9.04
CA ASP A 119 -19.86 -3.28 -10.33
C ASP A 119 -18.48 -2.59 -10.35
N PRO A 120 -17.63 -2.82 -11.38
CA PRO A 120 -16.32 -2.20 -11.51
C PRO A 120 -16.32 -0.67 -11.56
N GLU A 121 -17.33 -0.06 -12.18
CA GLU A 121 -17.44 1.40 -12.28
C GLU A 121 -17.78 2.00 -10.91
N GLN A 122 -18.73 1.36 -10.21
CA GLN A 122 -19.05 1.71 -8.83
C GLN A 122 -17.85 1.50 -7.89
N ALA A 123 -17.06 0.45 -8.10
CA ALA A 123 -15.87 0.14 -7.31
C ALA A 123 -14.78 1.19 -7.48
N GLY A 124 -14.59 1.68 -8.71
CA GLY A 124 -13.67 2.79 -9.00
C GLY A 124 -14.10 4.08 -8.31
N ASN A 125 -15.38 4.43 -8.40
CA ASN A 125 -15.92 5.66 -7.82
C ASN A 125 -15.88 5.64 -6.28
N ILE A 126 -16.35 4.56 -5.65
CA ILE A 126 -16.31 4.40 -4.19
C ILE A 126 -14.86 4.29 -3.70
N GLY A 127 -14.02 3.55 -4.43
CA GLY A 127 -12.60 3.42 -4.16
C GLY A 127 -11.92 4.79 -4.11
N THR A 128 -12.13 5.61 -5.14
CA THR A 128 -11.58 6.97 -5.21
C THR A 128 -12.12 7.85 -4.09
N ALA A 129 -13.43 7.81 -3.82
CA ALA A 129 -14.08 8.61 -2.78
C ALA A 129 -13.55 8.32 -1.36
N ILE A 130 -13.07 7.11 -1.10
CA ILE A 130 -12.50 6.72 0.20
C ILE A 130 -10.98 6.92 0.22
N ILE A 131 -10.28 6.49 -0.83
CA ILE A 131 -8.82 6.44 -0.88
C ILE A 131 -8.22 7.85 -0.98
N VAL A 132 -8.86 8.77 -1.69
CA VAL A 132 -8.38 10.16 -1.80
C VAL A 132 -8.38 10.86 -0.44
N PRO A 133 -9.49 10.95 0.33
CA PRO A 133 -9.46 11.52 1.68
C PRO A 133 -8.50 10.78 2.62
N MET A 134 -8.49 9.44 2.56
CA MET A 134 -7.55 8.62 3.34
C MET A 134 -6.10 9.03 3.09
N SER A 135 -5.72 9.28 1.83
CA SER A 135 -4.36 9.69 1.49
C SER A 135 -3.92 11.00 2.14
N PHE A 136 -4.83 11.97 2.31
CA PHE A 136 -4.56 13.19 3.06
C PHE A 136 -4.44 12.93 4.57
N LEU A 137 -5.27 12.03 5.10
CA LEU A 137 -5.24 11.65 6.51
C LEU A 137 -3.96 10.91 6.91
N THR A 138 -3.25 10.29 5.97
CA THR A 138 -2.01 9.56 6.28
C THR A 138 -0.84 10.44 6.72
N GLY A 139 -0.97 11.77 6.70
CA GLY A 139 0.12 12.68 7.08
C GLY A 139 1.25 12.74 6.03
N ALA A 140 0.98 12.22 4.83
CA ALA A 140 1.87 12.21 3.68
C ALA A 140 2.18 13.64 3.19
N PHE A 141 1.15 14.46 2.99
CA PHE A 141 1.29 15.83 2.46
C PHE A 141 1.35 16.91 3.54
N PHE A 142 0.66 16.70 4.67
CA PHE A 142 0.58 17.66 5.77
C PHE A 142 0.93 16.96 7.09
N PRO A 143 1.66 17.60 8.01
CA PRO A 143 1.81 17.09 9.36
C PRO A 143 0.42 17.02 10.01
N MET A 144 -0.04 15.80 10.31
CA MET A 144 -1.38 15.54 10.84
C MET A 144 -1.23 14.83 12.19
N ASP A 145 -1.63 15.51 13.27
CA ASP A 145 -1.53 15.03 14.65
C ASP A 145 -2.78 14.27 15.12
N LEU A 146 -3.39 13.50 14.21
CA LEU A 146 -4.55 12.69 14.54
C LEU A 146 -4.08 11.34 15.10
N ALA A 147 -4.44 11.04 16.35
CA ALA A 147 -4.04 9.81 17.02
C ALA A 147 -4.40 8.54 16.23
N PHE A 148 -5.54 8.53 15.52
CA PHE A 148 -5.93 7.39 14.67
C PHE A 148 -5.04 7.26 13.43
N ALA A 149 -4.60 8.38 12.84
CA ALA A 149 -3.76 8.38 11.66
C ALA A 149 -2.39 7.78 11.98
N GLN A 150 -1.87 8.01 13.19
CA GLN A 150 -0.61 7.44 13.64
C GLN A 150 -0.64 5.90 13.73
N VAL A 151 -1.80 5.28 13.87
CA VAL A 151 -1.91 3.80 13.89
C VAL A 151 -1.91 3.22 12.46
N LEU A 152 -2.20 4.04 11.45
CA LEU A 152 -2.29 3.58 10.08
C LEU A 152 -0.90 3.17 9.54
N PRO A 153 -0.80 2.02 8.84
CA PRO A 153 0.48 1.56 8.31
C PRO A 153 1.08 2.54 7.29
N TRP A 154 0.24 3.28 6.55
CA TRP A 154 0.68 4.28 5.59
C TRP A 154 1.36 5.48 6.26
N THR A 155 0.86 5.91 7.42
CA THR A 155 1.47 7.02 8.19
C THR A 155 2.79 6.59 8.80
N GLN A 156 2.85 5.37 9.32
CA GLN A 156 4.09 4.80 9.83
C GLN A 156 5.14 4.62 8.72
N ALA A 157 4.72 4.21 7.52
CA ALA A 157 5.59 4.15 6.35
C ALA A 157 6.08 5.55 5.91
N ALA A 158 5.23 6.58 5.99
CA ALA A 158 5.64 7.98 5.75
C ALA A 158 6.72 8.45 6.70
N ASN A 159 6.54 8.15 7.98
CA ASN A 159 7.47 8.56 9.02
C ASN A 159 8.80 7.79 8.93
N ALA A 160 8.76 6.48 8.62
CA ALA A 160 9.95 5.68 8.35
C ALA A 160 10.76 6.26 7.18
N MET A 161 10.09 6.65 6.09
CA MET A 161 10.74 7.23 4.92
C MET A 161 11.32 8.62 5.22
N LYS A 162 10.59 9.47 5.96
CA LYS A 162 11.10 10.78 6.42
C LYS A 162 12.35 10.61 7.28
N GLN A 163 12.36 9.69 8.23
CA GLN A 163 13.52 9.44 9.11
C GLN A 163 14.72 8.89 8.36
N ALA A 164 14.50 7.95 7.44
CA ALA A 164 15.57 7.41 6.61
C ALA A 164 16.17 8.45 5.65
N MET A 165 15.35 9.31 5.04
CA MET A 165 15.80 10.27 4.02
C MET A 165 16.33 11.60 4.57
N LEU A 166 15.66 12.16 5.59
CA LEU A 166 15.94 13.51 6.10
C LEU A 166 16.93 13.51 7.27
N TYR A 167 16.89 12.48 8.10
CA TYR A 167 17.61 12.44 9.38
C TYR A 167 18.73 11.40 9.43
N ALA A 168 18.81 10.50 8.44
CA ALA A 168 19.74 9.36 8.42
C ALA A 168 19.70 8.50 9.72
N ASP A 169 18.54 8.50 10.40
CA ASP A 169 18.32 7.74 11.62
C ASP A 169 17.69 6.39 11.28
N PHE A 170 18.53 5.36 11.16
CA PHE A 170 18.09 4.01 10.77
C PHE A 170 17.45 3.23 11.91
N THR A 171 17.75 3.60 13.16
CA THR A 171 17.17 2.94 14.32
C THR A 171 15.70 3.32 14.44
N GLN A 172 15.39 4.62 14.38
CA GLN A 172 14.01 5.08 14.44
C GLN A 172 13.22 4.69 13.18
N ALA A 173 13.85 4.73 12.00
CA ALA A 173 13.21 4.27 10.77
C ALA A 173 12.80 2.78 10.86
N GLY A 174 13.64 1.93 11.45
CA GLY A 174 13.33 0.52 11.69
C GLY A 174 12.15 0.29 12.64
N VAL A 175 11.98 1.15 13.65
CA VAL A 175 10.85 1.09 14.58
C VAL A 175 9.54 1.43 13.87
N HIS A 176 9.49 2.55 13.13
CA HIS A 176 8.31 2.92 12.36
C HIS A 176 7.96 1.87 11.29
N LEU A 177 8.96 1.23 10.71
CA LEU A 177 8.81 0.14 9.76
C LEU A 177 8.20 -1.11 10.40
N MET A 178 8.60 -1.47 11.62
CA MET A 178 7.99 -2.56 12.36
C MET A 178 6.49 -2.30 12.61
N TYR A 179 6.13 -1.08 13.03
CA TYR A 179 4.73 -0.70 13.20
C TYR A 179 3.95 -0.72 11.89
N ALA A 180 4.56 -0.29 10.78
CA ALA A 180 3.95 -0.34 9.46
C ALA A 180 3.68 -1.78 9.01
N LEU A 181 4.62 -2.71 9.21
CA LEU A 181 4.45 -4.12 8.87
C LEU A 181 3.36 -4.78 9.70
N VAL A 182 3.36 -4.57 11.01
CA VAL A 182 2.33 -5.13 11.91
C VAL A 182 0.95 -4.59 11.52
N GLY A 183 0.83 -3.29 11.28
CA GLY A 183 -0.41 -2.67 10.83
C GLY A 183 -0.89 -3.18 9.47
N ALA A 184 0.04 -3.38 8.52
CA ALA A 184 -0.27 -3.89 7.19
C ALA A 184 -0.75 -5.35 7.22
N ILE A 185 -0.08 -6.21 7.99
CA ILE A 185 -0.48 -7.61 8.18
C ILE A 185 -1.84 -7.68 8.86
N ALA A 186 -2.05 -6.90 9.92
CA ALA A 186 -3.34 -6.84 10.61
C ALA A 186 -4.47 -6.41 9.67
N LEU A 187 -4.27 -5.34 8.89
CA LEU A 187 -5.24 -4.88 7.91
C LEU A 187 -5.49 -5.91 6.80
N PHE A 188 -4.44 -6.57 6.31
CA PHE A 188 -4.57 -7.61 5.29
C PHE A 188 -5.39 -8.80 5.80
N VAL A 189 -5.11 -9.28 7.02
CA VAL A 189 -5.89 -10.36 7.65
C VAL A 189 -7.35 -9.92 7.81
N ILE A 190 -7.60 -8.72 8.30
CA ILE A 190 -8.97 -8.18 8.42
C ILE A 190 -9.66 -8.11 7.05
N GLY A 191 -8.97 -7.61 6.02
CA GLY A 191 -9.50 -7.51 4.66
C GLY A 191 -9.86 -8.88 4.06
N VAL A 192 -8.99 -9.87 4.22
CA VAL A 192 -9.25 -11.25 3.79
C VAL A 192 -10.41 -11.87 4.55
N LEU A 193 -10.49 -11.67 5.87
CA LEU A 193 -11.60 -12.19 6.69
C LEU A 193 -12.95 -11.59 6.29
N ILE A 194 -13.01 -10.28 6.08
CA ILE A 194 -14.23 -9.58 5.63
C ILE A 194 -14.65 -10.09 4.26
N PHE A 195 -13.71 -10.18 3.31
CA PHE A 195 -13.98 -10.67 1.97
C PHE A 195 -14.47 -12.13 1.99
N LYS A 196 -13.81 -13.01 2.77
CA LYS A 196 -14.23 -14.40 2.95
C LYS A 196 -15.64 -14.48 3.50
N LYS A 197 -15.94 -13.79 4.60
CA LYS A 197 -17.27 -13.83 5.24
C LYS A 197 -18.38 -13.32 4.32
N LYS A 198 -18.14 -12.25 3.56
CA LYS A 198 -19.17 -11.65 2.70
C LYS A 198 -19.37 -12.35 1.37
N ARG A 199 -18.33 -12.97 0.80
CA ARG A 199 -18.36 -13.47 -0.58
C ARG A 199 -18.17 -14.97 -0.71
N LEU A 200 -17.51 -15.62 0.25
CA LEU A 200 -17.26 -17.07 0.21
C LEU A 200 -18.26 -17.87 1.03
N GLU A 201 -18.88 -17.29 2.06
CA GLU A 201 -19.92 -17.97 2.86
C GLU A 201 -21.35 -17.76 2.29
N THR A 202 -21.53 -16.76 1.42
CA THR A 202 -22.85 -16.38 0.86
C THR A 202 -23.16 -17.07 -0.49
N ILE A 203 -22.33 -18.00 -0.97
CA ILE A 203 -22.43 -18.68 -2.29
C ILE A 203 -22.26 -20.20 -2.13
#